data_AF-A0A7S4GHF8-F1
#
_entry.id   AF-A0A7S4GHF8-F1
#
_cell.length_a   1.000
_cell.length_b   1.000
_cell.length_c   1.000
_cell.angle_alpha   90.00
_cell.angle_beta   90.00
_cell.angle_gamma   90.00
#
_symmetry.space_group_name_H-M   'P 1'
#
loop_
_entity.id
_entity.type
_entity.pdbx_description
1 polymer ?
#
loop_
_entity_poly.entity_id
_entity_poly.type
_entity_poly.pdbx_seq_one_letter_code
_entity_poly.pdbx_strand_id
1 'polypeptide(L)'
;NRRQEVIQGLKVVQPLISGNALVTSAFLNYAGPLNPEARQTLLSETLPNFASAAGLMSAVPTPVAVLRLAMGDDEALGGLLQSWLDRGLVLDGQSLINAFLLEHGRRFPYICDPDQIALQYLMTTAADTGLYRLSPDAEGFADRLRDALQYGHTLILEGPWTSVP
;
A
#
# COMPACT_ATOMS: atom_id res chain seq x y z
N ASN A 1 8.42 -34.20 -15.50
CA ASN A 1 9.42 -33.13 -15.69
C ASN A 1 8.94 -31.84 -15.04
N ARG A 2 7.89 -31.17 -15.55
CA ARG A 2 7.32 -29.94 -14.95
C ARG A 2 7.08 -29.94 -13.43
N ARG A 3 6.48 -30.99 -12.86
CA ARG A 3 6.24 -31.08 -11.40
C ARG A 3 7.54 -31.10 -10.58
N GLN A 4 8.57 -31.76 -11.08
CA GLN A 4 9.87 -31.83 -10.41
C GLN A 4 10.59 -30.48 -10.48
N GLU A 5 10.50 -29.78 -11.62
CA GLU A 5 11.00 -28.41 -11.77
C GLU A 5 10.34 -27.45 -10.77
N VAL A 6 9.02 -27.52 -10.61
CA VAL A 6 8.29 -26.70 -9.62
C VAL A 6 8.73 -27.01 -8.19
N ILE A 7 8.83 -28.29 -7.81
CA ILE A 7 9.30 -28.67 -6.47
C ILE A 7 10.71 -28.16 -6.22
N GLN A 8 11.59 -28.25 -7.22
CA GLN A 8 12.96 -27.77 -7.10
C GLN A 8 13.01 -26.24 -6.97
N GLY A 9 12.17 -25.52 -7.72
CA GLY A 9 12.02 -24.07 -7.56
C GLY A 9 11.53 -23.68 -6.16
N LEU A 10 10.54 -24.40 -5.62
CA LEU A 10 10.04 -24.15 -4.26
C LEU A 10 11.11 -24.36 -3.19
N LYS A 11 12.00 -25.36 -3.33
CA LYS A 11 13.12 -25.57 -2.40
C LYS A 11 14.11 -24.40 -2.39
N VAL A 12 14.27 -23.70 -3.52
CA VAL A 12 15.12 -22.50 -3.60
C VAL A 12 14.47 -21.32 -2.87
N VAL A 13 13.16 -21.17 -2.95
CA VAL A 13 12.42 -20.06 -2.32
C VAL A 13 12.15 -20.31 -0.84
N GLN A 14 11.98 -21.57 -0.42
CA GLN A 14 11.67 -21.97 0.96
C GLN A 14 12.48 -21.26 2.06
N PRO A 15 13.84 -21.18 2.00
CA PRO A 15 14.61 -20.50 3.04
C PRO A 15 14.40 -18.99 3.08
N LEU A 16 13.87 -18.38 2.02
CA LEU A 16 13.63 -16.94 1.91
C LEU A 16 12.26 -16.52 2.47
N ILE A 17 11.32 -17.46 2.65
CA ILE A 17 9.91 -17.13 2.98
C ILE A 17 9.83 -16.28 4.24
N SER A 18 10.47 -16.71 5.34
CA SER A 18 10.37 -16.01 6.62
C SER A 18 11.01 -14.63 6.58
N GLY A 19 12.18 -14.49 5.95
CA GLY A 19 12.85 -13.18 5.83
C GLY A 19 12.11 -12.25 4.87
N ASN A 20 11.62 -12.75 3.75
CA ASN A 20 10.79 -11.99 2.82
C ASN A 20 9.50 -11.50 3.48
N ALA A 21 8.80 -12.38 4.21
CA ALA A 21 7.59 -12.00 4.94
C ALA A 21 7.87 -10.93 5.99
N LEU A 22 8.98 -11.05 6.75
CA LEU A 22 9.39 -10.07 7.73
C LEU A 22 9.67 -8.70 7.09
N VAL A 23 10.51 -8.65 6.05
CA VAL A 23 10.87 -7.40 5.38
C VAL A 23 9.65 -6.75 4.72
N THR A 24 8.87 -7.51 3.95
CA THR A 24 7.66 -7.02 3.27
C THR A 24 6.63 -6.50 4.26
N SER A 25 6.33 -7.26 5.32
CA SER A 25 5.34 -6.83 6.32
C SER A 25 5.80 -5.60 7.09
N ALA A 26 7.05 -5.56 7.56
CA ALA A 26 7.59 -4.39 8.25
C ALA A 26 7.58 -3.15 7.35
N PHE A 27 7.99 -3.29 6.09
CA PHE A 27 7.98 -2.20 5.14
C PHE A 27 6.56 -1.66 4.92
N LEU A 28 5.58 -2.52 4.62
CA LEU A 28 4.20 -2.08 4.38
C LEU A 28 3.56 -1.42 5.61
N ASN A 29 3.88 -1.87 6.83
CA ASN A 29 3.28 -1.31 8.05
C ASN A 29 3.93 -0.01 8.53
N TYR A 30 5.22 0.21 8.23
CA TYR A 30 6.00 1.30 8.84
C TYR A 30 6.63 2.28 7.85
N ALA A 31 6.67 1.96 6.55
CA ALA A 31 7.28 2.86 5.56
C ALA A 31 6.37 4.04 5.17
N GLY A 32 5.05 3.93 5.36
CA GLY A 32 4.06 4.95 4.97
C GLY A 32 4.42 6.41 5.32
N PRO A 33 4.80 6.75 6.56
CA PRO A 33 5.16 8.13 6.93
C PRO A 33 6.58 8.55 6.52
N LEU A 34 7.41 7.63 6.01
CA LEU A 34 8.81 7.93 5.70
C LEU A 34 8.95 8.59 4.32
N ASN A 35 9.95 9.46 4.20
CA ASN A 35 10.36 10.05 2.93
C ASN A 35 11.05 9.02 2.01
N PRO A 36 11.26 9.32 0.71
CA PRO A 36 11.78 8.34 -0.24
C PRO A 36 13.15 7.76 0.11
N GLU A 37 14.06 8.59 0.61
CA GLU A 37 15.41 8.18 1.02
C GLU A 37 15.34 7.22 2.22
N ALA A 38 14.58 7.57 3.26
CA ALA A 38 14.40 6.74 4.44
C ALA A 38 13.72 5.41 4.10
N ARG A 39 12.75 5.39 3.16
CA ARG A 39 12.16 4.13 2.66
C ARG A 39 13.18 3.28 1.94
N GLN A 40 14.03 3.89 1.10
CA GLN A 40 15.10 3.16 0.42
C GLN A 40 16.06 2.54 1.42
N THR A 41 16.58 3.30 2.37
CA THR A 41 17.47 2.80 3.43
C THR A 41 16.81 1.70 4.26
N LEU A 42 15.52 1.87 4.61
CA LEU A 42 14.76 0.86 5.35
C LEU A 42 14.72 -0.47 4.59
N LEU A 43 14.49 -0.41 3.27
CA LEU A 43 14.32 -1.60 2.42
C LEU A 43 15.64 -2.25 1.99
N SER A 44 16.68 -1.47 1.67
CA SER A 44 17.95 -2.01 1.19
C SER A 44 18.95 -2.35 2.29
N GLU A 45 18.82 -1.75 3.48
CA GLU A 45 19.81 -1.91 4.55
C GLU A 45 19.17 -2.32 5.87
N THR A 46 18.30 -1.49 6.45
CA THR A 46 17.85 -1.67 7.84
C THR A 46 17.10 -3.00 8.04
N LEU A 47 16.07 -3.28 7.25
CA LEU A 47 15.29 -4.51 7.38
C LEU A 47 16.07 -5.77 6.95
N PRO A 48 16.83 -5.77 5.83
CA PRO A 48 17.69 -6.91 5.49
C PRO A 48 18.76 -7.20 6.55
N ASN A 49 19.41 -6.18 7.11
CA ASN A 49 20.42 -6.36 8.15
C ASN A 49 19.78 -6.92 9.43
N PHE A 50 18.60 -6.45 9.79
CA PHE A 50 17.83 -6.99 10.92
C PHE A 50 17.45 -8.47 10.70
N ALA A 51 16.96 -8.81 9.49
CA ALA A 51 16.63 -10.19 9.14
C ALA A 51 17.87 -11.10 9.22
N SER A 52 19.00 -10.65 8.66
CA SER A 52 20.28 -11.36 8.69
C SER A 52 20.78 -11.61 10.12
N ALA A 53 20.72 -10.60 10.99
CA ALA A 53 21.07 -10.73 12.40
C ALA A 53 20.19 -11.74 13.15
N ALA A 54 18.94 -11.93 12.70
CA ALA A 54 18.02 -12.95 13.21
C ALA A 54 18.19 -14.33 12.56
N GLY A 55 19.20 -14.52 11.68
CA GLY A 55 19.45 -15.77 10.97
C GLY A 55 18.48 -16.03 9.82
N LEU A 56 17.80 -14.99 9.31
CA LEU A 56 16.84 -15.07 8.22
C LEU A 56 17.45 -14.51 6.93
N MET A 57 17.19 -15.21 5.82
CA MET A 57 17.55 -14.74 4.48
C MET A 57 16.37 -14.01 3.85
N SER A 58 16.63 -12.88 3.19
CA SER A 58 15.62 -12.10 2.47
C SER A 58 16.14 -11.62 1.12
N ALA A 59 15.26 -11.56 0.13
CA ALA A 59 15.51 -11.06 -1.22
C ALA A 59 14.39 -10.09 -1.64
N VAL A 60 14.31 -8.93 -0.99
CA VAL A 60 13.29 -7.90 -1.25
C VAL A 60 13.96 -6.55 -1.58
N PRO A 61 14.56 -6.40 -2.76
CA PRO A 61 15.43 -5.25 -3.05
C PRO A 61 14.66 -3.98 -3.46
N THR A 62 13.38 -4.10 -3.83
CA THR A 62 12.63 -3.00 -4.46
C THR A 62 11.18 -2.96 -4.00
N PRO A 63 10.52 -1.79 -4.11
CA PRO A 63 9.08 -1.66 -3.88
C PRO A 63 8.25 -2.65 -4.71
N VAL A 64 8.63 -2.93 -5.96
CA VAL A 64 7.95 -3.92 -6.80
C VAL A 64 8.10 -5.34 -6.23
N ALA A 65 9.24 -5.68 -5.66
CA ALA A 65 9.43 -6.98 -5.00
C ALA A 65 8.56 -7.10 -3.74
N VAL A 66 8.39 -6.02 -2.97
CA VAL A 66 7.44 -5.94 -1.85
C VAL A 66 6.02 -6.26 -2.35
N LEU A 67 5.56 -5.57 -3.40
CA LEU A 67 4.21 -5.79 -3.94
C LEU A 67 4.01 -7.19 -4.49
N ARG A 68 5.01 -7.74 -5.21
CA ARG A 68 4.98 -9.10 -5.72
C ARG A 68 4.80 -10.13 -4.60
N LEU A 69 5.55 -9.96 -3.51
CA LEU A 69 5.44 -10.84 -2.34
C LEU A 69 4.12 -10.65 -1.59
N ALA A 70 3.57 -9.44 -1.56
CA ALA A 70 2.29 -9.15 -0.93
C ALA A 70 1.09 -9.73 -1.71
N MET A 71 1.14 -9.66 -3.05
CA MET A 71 0.10 -10.20 -3.93
C MET A 71 0.17 -11.72 -4.09
N GLY A 72 1.39 -12.28 -4.08
CA GLY A 72 1.62 -13.72 -4.24
C GLY A 72 1.41 -14.26 -5.66
N ASP A 73 1.03 -13.39 -6.61
CA ASP A 73 0.76 -13.73 -8.01
C ASP A 73 1.24 -12.59 -8.93
N ASP A 74 2.09 -12.95 -9.90
CA ASP A 74 2.67 -12.02 -10.88
C ASP A 74 1.62 -11.51 -11.88
N GLU A 75 0.64 -12.33 -12.24
CA GLU A 75 -0.43 -11.94 -13.17
C GLU A 75 -1.37 -10.94 -12.50
N ALA A 76 -1.74 -11.21 -11.24
CA ALA A 76 -2.51 -10.29 -10.42
C ALA A 76 -1.77 -8.95 -10.21
N LEU A 77 -0.46 -8.99 -9.94
CA LEU A 77 0.34 -7.77 -9.84
C LEU A 77 0.35 -6.99 -11.17
N GLY A 78 0.54 -7.66 -12.31
CA GLY A 78 0.52 -7.01 -13.62
C GLY A 78 -0.80 -6.30 -13.91
N GLY A 79 -1.93 -6.98 -13.64
CA GLY A 79 -3.26 -6.39 -13.79
C GLY A 79 -3.49 -5.20 -12.86
N LEU A 80 -3.02 -5.28 -11.61
CA LEU A 80 -3.10 -4.20 -10.64
C LEU A 80 -2.31 -2.96 -11.10
N LEU A 81 -1.07 -3.15 -11.55
CA LEU A 81 -0.22 -2.06 -12.06
C LEU A 81 -0.84 -1.37 -13.28
N GLN A 82 -1.44 -2.15 -14.19
CA GLN A 82 -2.14 -1.58 -15.35
C GLN A 82 -3.38 -0.79 -14.91
N SER A 83 -4.16 -1.33 -13.98
CA SER A 83 -5.32 -0.63 -13.42
C SER A 83 -4.95 0.70 -12.77
N TRP A 84 -3.79 0.79 -12.11
CA TRP A 84 -3.30 2.03 -11.54
C TRP A 84 -2.88 3.05 -12.60
N LEU A 85 -2.20 2.60 -13.66
CA LEU A 85 -1.88 3.45 -14.81
C LEU A 85 -3.13 4.03 -15.47
N ASP A 86 -4.14 3.20 -15.69
CA ASP A 86 -5.40 3.61 -16.32
C ASP A 86 -6.15 4.66 -15.47
N ARG A 87 -5.93 4.64 -14.15
CA ARG A 87 -6.44 5.62 -13.17
C ARG A 87 -5.52 6.83 -12.96
N GLY A 88 -4.48 6.98 -13.78
CA GLY A 88 -3.59 8.15 -13.78
C GLY A 88 -2.50 8.14 -12.71
N LEU A 89 -2.25 7.00 -12.05
CA LEU A 89 -1.16 6.88 -11.08
C LEU A 89 0.20 6.84 -11.79
N VAL A 90 1.16 7.61 -11.30
CA VAL A 90 2.57 7.49 -11.70
C VAL A 90 3.15 6.21 -11.07
N LEU A 91 3.78 5.33 -11.85
CA LEU A 91 4.34 4.08 -11.34
C LEU A 91 5.77 4.23 -10.79
N ASP A 92 6.03 5.28 -10.01
CA ASP A 92 7.27 5.38 -9.25
C ASP A 92 7.17 4.55 -7.96
N GLY A 93 8.32 4.20 -7.37
CA GLY A 93 8.38 3.33 -6.20
C GLY A 93 7.57 3.80 -4.99
N GLN A 94 7.35 5.11 -4.83
CA GLN A 94 6.57 5.67 -3.73
C GLN A 94 5.07 5.53 -3.97
N SER A 95 4.62 5.96 -5.16
CA SER A 95 3.22 5.90 -5.55
C SER A 95 2.70 4.46 -5.59
N LEU A 96 3.52 3.51 -6.04
CA LEU A 96 3.20 2.08 -6.00
C LEU A 96 2.84 1.58 -4.59
N ILE A 97 3.67 1.93 -3.61
CA ILE A 97 3.46 1.51 -2.21
C ILE A 97 2.28 2.26 -1.60
N ASN A 98 2.14 3.56 -1.88
CA ASN A 98 1.03 4.36 -1.37
C ASN A 98 -0.31 3.85 -1.92
N ALA A 99 -0.41 3.58 -3.23
CA ALA A 99 -1.61 3.01 -3.85
C ALA A 99 -1.93 1.63 -3.28
N PHE A 100 -0.92 0.77 -3.11
CA PHE A 100 -1.12 -0.51 -2.46
C PHE A 100 -1.69 -0.38 -1.03
N LEU A 101 -1.14 0.54 -0.22
CA LEU A 101 -1.61 0.78 1.14
C LEU A 101 -3.02 1.40 1.18
N LEU A 102 -3.38 2.22 0.20
CA LEU A 102 -4.73 2.78 0.09
C LEU A 102 -5.79 1.70 -0.20
N GLU A 103 -5.46 0.72 -1.03
CA GLU A 103 -6.41 -0.31 -1.49
C GLU A 103 -6.42 -1.58 -0.62
N HIS A 104 -5.26 -1.98 -0.10
CA HIS A 104 -5.08 -3.24 0.63
C HIS A 104 -4.70 -3.03 2.10
N GLY A 105 -4.51 -1.78 2.53
CA GLY A 105 -4.22 -1.44 3.91
C GLY A 105 -5.42 -1.72 4.82
N ARG A 106 -5.14 -2.22 6.02
CA ARG A 106 -6.18 -2.50 7.03
C ARG A 106 -6.60 -1.26 7.85
N ARG A 107 -5.91 -0.14 7.67
CA ARG A 107 -6.15 1.12 8.38
C ARG A 107 -6.52 2.18 7.35
N PHE A 108 -7.21 3.23 7.79
CA PHE A 108 -7.47 4.42 6.97
C PHE A 108 -6.21 5.30 6.96
N PRO A 109 -5.43 5.34 5.85
CA PRO A 109 -4.18 6.09 5.83
C PRO A 109 -4.47 7.59 5.84
N TYR A 110 -3.68 8.32 6.61
CA TYR A 110 -3.61 9.77 6.51
C TYR A 110 -2.76 10.14 5.30
N ILE A 111 -3.27 11.06 4.46
CA ILE A 111 -2.64 11.40 3.18
C ILE A 111 -2.13 12.85 3.25
N CYS A 112 -0.81 12.99 3.15
CA CYS A 112 -0.16 14.29 2.93
C CYS A 112 0.01 14.52 1.43
N ASP A 113 -0.91 15.24 0.80
CA ASP A 113 -0.96 15.39 -0.66
C ASP A 113 -1.00 16.87 -1.10
N PRO A 114 0.16 17.55 -1.14
CA PRO A 114 0.22 18.96 -1.55
C PRO A 114 -0.20 19.17 -3.01
N ASP A 115 0.07 18.19 -3.87
CA ASP A 115 -0.16 18.27 -5.32
C ASP A 115 -1.54 17.71 -5.75
N GLN A 116 -2.34 17.22 -4.80
CA GLN A 116 -3.67 16.64 -5.00
C GLN A 116 -3.71 15.40 -5.92
N ILE A 117 -2.57 14.74 -6.14
CA ILE A 117 -2.47 13.56 -7.01
C ILE A 117 -3.18 12.36 -6.37
N ALA A 118 -2.96 12.12 -5.09
CA ALA A 118 -3.60 11.04 -4.36
C ALA A 118 -5.12 11.28 -4.24
N LEU A 119 -5.55 12.53 -4.06
CA LEU A 119 -6.97 12.87 -4.05
C LEU A 119 -7.64 12.58 -5.40
N GLN A 120 -7.04 13.01 -6.52
CA GLN A 120 -7.55 12.72 -7.87
C GLN A 120 -7.63 11.23 -8.15
N TYR A 121 -6.61 10.48 -7.72
CA TYR A 121 -6.57 9.03 -7.82
C TYR A 121 -7.73 8.38 -7.04
N LEU A 122 -7.96 8.80 -5.80
CA LEU A 122 -9.04 8.28 -4.96
C LEU A 122 -10.42 8.61 -5.51
N MET A 123 -10.62 9.83 -6.02
CA MET A 123 -11.87 10.22 -6.64
C MET A 123 -12.19 9.35 -7.87
N THR A 124 -11.18 9.04 -8.68
CA THR A 124 -11.32 8.15 -9.84
C THR A 124 -11.62 6.71 -9.39
N THR A 125 -10.92 6.24 -8.36
CA THR A 125 -11.08 4.87 -7.84
C THR A 125 -12.44 4.65 -7.17
N ALA A 126 -12.95 5.67 -6.46
CA ALA A 126 -14.18 5.58 -5.68
C ALA A 126 -15.43 6.08 -6.42
N ALA A 127 -15.33 6.41 -7.72
CA ALA A 127 -16.38 7.06 -8.50
C ALA A 127 -17.74 6.32 -8.41
N ASP A 128 -17.72 4.99 -8.42
CA ASP A 128 -18.93 4.16 -8.43
C ASP A 128 -19.44 3.78 -7.02
N THR A 129 -18.77 4.22 -5.96
CA THR A 129 -19.08 3.80 -4.57
C THR A 129 -20.04 4.74 -3.83
N GLY A 130 -20.50 5.81 -4.50
CA GLY A 130 -21.23 6.90 -3.86
C GLY A 130 -20.32 7.66 -2.91
N LEU A 131 -19.31 8.35 -3.44
CA LEU A 131 -18.28 9.03 -2.66
C LEU A 131 -18.83 10.25 -1.88
N TYR A 132 -18.53 10.31 -0.58
CA TYR A 132 -18.78 11.47 0.28
C TYR A 132 -17.45 12.17 0.60
N ARG A 133 -17.35 13.44 0.18
CA ARG A 133 -16.25 14.33 0.55
C ARG A 133 -16.72 15.26 1.66
N LEU A 134 -16.15 15.11 2.85
CA LEU A 134 -16.56 15.82 4.06
C LEU A 134 -15.39 16.57 4.68
N SER A 135 -15.70 17.69 5.32
CA SER A 135 -14.77 18.39 6.21
C SER A 135 -15.36 18.40 7.62
N PRO A 136 -14.58 18.11 8.68
CA PRO A 136 -15.08 18.11 10.06
C PRO A 136 -15.75 19.41 10.48
N ASP A 137 -15.30 20.53 9.90
CA ASP A 137 -15.79 21.88 10.20
C ASP A 137 -17.03 22.28 9.36
N ALA A 138 -17.49 21.41 8.46
CA ALA A 138 -18.63 21.68 7.59
C ALA A 138 -19.97 21.53 8.34
N GLU A 139 -20.91 22.42 8.04
CA GLU A 139 -22.28 22.30 8.53
C GLU A 139 -22.91 20.97 8.07
N GLY A 140 -23.60 20.29 8.99
CA GLY A 140 -24.20 18.99 8.72
C GLY A 140 -23.21 17.82 8.62
N PHE A 141 -21.94 18.00 8.99
CA PHE A 141 -20.93 16.92 8.99
C PHE A 141 -21.43 15.63 9.63
N ALA A 142 -22.00 15.71 10.84
CA ALA A 142 -22.47 14.55 11.59
C ALA A 142 -23.60 13.77 10.88
N ASP A 143 -24.51 14.48 10.22
CA ASP A 143 -25.62 13.87 9.49
C ASP A 143 -25.12 13.21 8.21
N ARG A 144 -24.25 13.88 7.45
CA ARG A 144 -23.66 13.30 6.23
C ARG A 144 -22.75 12.11 6.52
N LEU A 145 -22.01 12.15 7.63
CA LEU A 145 -21.22 11.02 8.10
C LEU A 145 -22.12 9.83 8.45
N ARG A 146 -23.23 10.07 9.15
CA ARG A 146 -24.21 9.03 9.48
C ARG A 146 -24.80 8.39 8.24
N ASP A 147 -25.20 9.19 7.25
CA ASP A 147 -25.71 8.69 5.98
C ASP A 147 -24.69 7.79 5.27
N ALA A 148 -23.45 8.25 5.16
CA ALA A 148 -22.41 7.49 4.51
C ALA A 148 -22.11 6.15 5.20
N LEU A 149 -22.11 6.14 6.54
CA LEU A 149 -21.98 4.90 7.32
C LEU A 149 -23.18 3.96 7.13
N GLN A 150 -24.39 4.51 7.08
CA GLN A 150 -25.62 3.71 6.92
C GLN A 150 -25.69 3.00 5.57
N TYR A 151 -25.23 3.66 4.50
CA TYR A 151 -25.30 3.13 3.13
C TYR A 151 -23.99 2.48 2.66
N GLY A 152 -22.94 2.48 3.49
CA GLY A 152 -21.64 1.90 3.13
C GLY A 152 -20.90 2.68 2.04
N HIS A 153 -21.10 4.00 2.00
CA HIS A 153 -20.46 4.89 1.05
C HIS A 153 -18.99 5.14 1.41
N THR A 154 -18.15 5.29 0.38
CA THR A 154 -16.74 5.69 0.58
C THR A 154 -16.69 7.13 1.09
N LEU A 155 -15.84 7.36 2.09
CA LEU A 155 -15.66 8.67 2.72
C LEU A 155 -14.24 9.17 2.51
N ILE A 156 -14.12 10.42 2.07
CA ILE A 156 -12.87 11.19 2.10
C ILE A 156 -13.07 12.34 3.08
N LEU A 157 -12.27 12.34 4.14
CA LEU A 157 -12.24 13.40 5.14
C LEU A 157 -11.11 14.37 4.80
N GLU A 158 -11.47 15.64 4.62
CA GLU A 158 -10.52 16.71 4.29
C GLU A 158 -10.51 17.77 5.37
N GLY A 159 -9.30 18.22 5.71
CA GLY A 159 -9.12 19.30 6.67
C GLY A 159 -7.81 19.14 7.44
N PRO A 160 -7.42 20.19 8.18
CA PRO A 160 -6.29 20.11 9.07
C PRO A 160 -6.60 19.11 10.19
N TRP A 161 -5.64 18.25 10.53
CA TRP A 161 -5.84 17.23 11.58
C TRP A 161 -6.12 17.83 12.98
N THR A 162 -5.88 19.14 13.14
CA THR A 162 -6.20 19.91 14.36
C THR A 162 -7.69 20.05 14.63
N SER A 163 -8.57 19.74 13.67
CA SER A 163 -10.04 19.80 13.84
C SER A 163 -10.70 18.45 14.14
N VAL A 164 -9.91 17.39 14.37
CA VAL A 164 -10.44 16.13 14.92
C VAL A 164 -10.28 16.17 16.45
N PRO A 165 -11.37 16.15 17.24
CA PRO A 165 -11.31 16.22 18.70
C PRO A 165 -10.65 15.01 19.36
#